data_AF-A0A973HNS3-F1
#
_entry.id   AF-A0A973HNS3-F1
#
_cell.length_a   1.000
_cell.length_b   1.000
_cell.length_c   1.000
_cell.angle_alpha   90.00
_cell.angle_beta   90.00
_cell.angle_gamma   90.00
#
_symmetry.space_group_name_H-M   'P 1'
#
loop_
_entity.id
_entity.type
_entity.pdbx_description
1 polymer ?
#
loop_
_entity_poly.entity_id
_entity_poly.type
_entity_poly.pdbx_seq_one_letter_code
_entity_poly.pdbx_strand_id
1 'polypeptide(L)'
;MKQTFILLLFSFYLQSCEEEPYPDELSEQNDEIKVLLQAKQFGFAGKKGQKERKTTKAYRLLLSNPDAKEHFKYLYEKGNTFSKLYALCGLKQTDEKMFEKLSKTLDGNKNVRTQHGCVSSDVRAGELINHIKKGYYKQNARVKNK
;
A
#
# COMPACT_ATOMS: atom_id res chain seq x y z
N MET A 1 23.62 -50.05 -35.26
CA MET A 1 24.79 -50.09 -34.36
C MET A 1 25.52 -48.75 -34.49
N LYS A 2 25.54 -47.95 -33.41
CA LYS A 2 26.31 -46.70 -33.20
C LYS A 2 25.89 -45.54 -34.15
N GLN A 3 25.81 -44.27 -33.76
CA GLN A 3 26.55 -43.58 -32.72
C GLN A 3 25.84 -42.28 -32.30
N THR A 4 26.01 -41.99 -31.02
CA THR A 4 25.39 -40.98 -30.16
C THR A 4 25.91 -39.56 -30.44
N PHE A 5 25.01 -38.61 -30.62
CA PHE A 5 25.19 -37.15 -30.52
C PHE A 5 23.76 -36.61 -30.31
N ILE A 6 23.35 -36.07 -29.17
CA ILE A 6 23.66 -34.73 -28.68
C ILE A 6 23.37 -34.75 -27.17
N LEU A 7 24.43 -34.75 -26.36
CA LEU A 7 24.40 -34.10 -25.06
C LEU A 7 24.52 -32.60 -25.32
N LEU A 8 23.97 -31.78 -24.41
CA LEU A 8 24.00 -30.31 -24.36
C LEU A 8 22.73 -29.59 -24.86
N LEU A 9 21.62 -29.83 -24.17
CA LEU A 9 20.85 -28.72 -23.60
C LEU A 9 20.65 -29.06 -22.12
N PHE A 10 21.67 -28.86 -21.30
CA PHE A 10 21.72 -27.68 -20.45
C PHE A 10 20.38 -27.46 -19.74
N SER A 11 20.22 -28.12 -18.58
CA SER A 11 20.13 -27.37 -17.33
C SER A 11 19.19 -26.15 -17.33
N PHE A 12 17.94 -26.34 -17.74
CA PHE A 12 16.86 -25.35 -17.59
C PHE A 12 15.62 -25.97 -16.94
N TYR A 13 15.85 -26.82 -15.94
CA TYR A 13 14.83 -27.24 -14.97
C TYR A 13 15.30 -26.95 -13.54
N LEU A 14 16.14 -25.91 -13.39
CA LEU A 14 16.11 -25.12 -12.17
C LEU A 14 14.84 -24.29 -12.27
N GLN A 15 13.78 -24.87 -11.73
CA GLN A 15 12.68 -24.17 -11.11
C GLN A 15 13.29 -23.07 -10.22
N SER A 16 13.55 -21.90 -10.79
CA SER A 16 13.65 -20.67 -10.02
C SER A 16 12.31 -20.54 -9.32
N CYS A 17 12.24 -20.98 -8.08
CA CYS A 17 11.55 -20.18 -7.08
C CYS A 17 12.23 -18.82 -7.14
N GLU A 18 11.76 -17.93 -8.01
CA GLU A 18 12.02 -16.52 -7.84
C GLU A 18 11.47 -16.19 -6.45
N GLU A 19 12.36 -16.11 -5.47
CA GLU A 19 12.09 -15.31 -4.29
C GLU A 19 11.75 -13.93 -4.82
N GLU A 20 10.47 -13.57 -4.79
CA GLU A 20 10.07 -12.21 -5.15
C GLU A 20 10.94 -11.25 -4.32
N PRO A 21 11.69 -10.34 -4.95
CA PRO A 21 12.60 -9.47 -4.23
C PRO A 21 11.85 -8.72 -3.12
N TYR A 22 12.10 -9.11 -1.87
CA TYR A 22 11.59 -8.47 -0.65
C TYR A 22 12.40 -7.15 -0.44
N PRO A 23 11.87 -6.14 0.25
CA PRO A 23 11.30 -4.93 -0.30
C PRO A 23 12.13 -3.68 0.04
N ASP A 24 13.42 -3.83 0.38
CA ASP A 24 14.24 -2.70 0.83
C ASP A 24 14.52 -1.72 -0.33
N GLU A 25 14.68 -2.22 -1.56
CA GLU A 25 14.85 -1.38 -2.77
C GLU A 25 13.60 -0.54 -3.12
N LEU A 26 12.39 -1.02 -2.79
CA LEU A 26 11.14 -0.30 -3.09
C LEU A 26 11.03 1.01 -2.31
N SER A 27 11.72 1.13 -1.18
CA SER A 27 11.57 2.24 -0.23
C SER A 27 12.53 3.40 -0.46
N GLU A 28 13.74 3.11 -0.93
CA GLU A 28 14.78 4.12 -1.09
C GLU A 28 14.53 5.03 -2.31
N GLN A 29 13.76 4.56 -3.29
CA GLN A 29 13.53 5.27 -4.56
C GLN A 29 12.12 5.85 -4.71
N ASN A 30 11.17 5.49 -3.84
CA ASN A 30 9.77 5.91 -3.98
C ASN A 30 9.40 7.02 -2.98
N ASP A 31 9.41 8.26 -3.46
CA ASP A 31 9.09 9.45 -2.66
C ASP A 31 7.68 9.36 -2.05
N GLU A 32 6.73 8.71 -2.71
CA GLU A 32 5.39 8.52 -2.21
C GLU A 32 5.34 7.60 -0.98
N ILE A 33 6.13 6.52 -0.98
CA ILE A 33 6.28 5.63 0.18
C ILE A 33 6.88 6.40 1.36
N LYS A 34 7.96 7.17 1.13
CA LYS A 34 8.59 7.99 2.18
C LYS A 34 7.59 8.95 2.83
N VAL A 35 6.76 9.61 2.02
CA VAL A 35 5.70 10.51 2.50
C VAL A 35 4.70 9.78 3.40
N LEU A 36 4.28 8.58 3.03
CA LEU A 36 3.31 7.82 3.81
C LEU A 36 3.90 7.16 5.06
N LEU A 37 5.17 6.75 5.04
CA LEU A 37 5.88 6.24 6.23
C LEU A 37 6.00 7.31 7.32
N GLN A 38 6.13 8.58 6.93
CA GLN A 38 6.23 9.72 7.85
C GLN A 38 4.87 10.32 8.21
N ALA A 39 3.75 9.70 7.84
CA ALA A 39 2.42 10.21 8.13
C ALA A 39 2.20 10.37 9.64
N LYS A 40 1.69 11.53 10.05
CA LYS A 40 1.31 11.85 11.45
C LYS A 40 -0.20 12.04 11.64
N GLN A 41 -0.96 11.83 10.56
CA GLN A 41 -2.40 12.00 10.52
C GLN A 41 -2.99 11.13 9.42
N PHE A 42 -4.16 10.56 9.69
CA PHE A 42 -4.91 9.75 8.73
C PHE A 42 -6.08 10.56 8.14
N GLY A 43 -6.29 10.44 6.83
CA GLY A 43 -7.42 11.05 6.15
C GLY A 43 -7.06 11.59 4.79
N PHE A 44 -8.07 11.65 3.92
CA PHE A 44 -7.94 12.18 2.58
C PHE A 44 -8.53 13.59 2.54
N ALA A 45 -7.75 14.54 2.05
CA ALA A 45 -8.18 15.92 1.88
C ALA A 45 -8.11 16.31 0.40
N GLY A 46 -9.16 16.96 -0.08
CA GLY A 46 -9.28 17.41 -1.46
C GLY A 46 -10.74 17.45 -1.91
N LYS A 47 -11.51 18.43 -1.40
CA LYS A 47 -12.70 18.94 -2.12
C LYS A 47 -12.25 20.12 -2.98
N LYS A 48 -13.01 20.44 -4.05
CA LYS A 48 -12.73 21.58 -4.95
C LYS A 48 -12.35 22.84 -4.16
N GLY A 49 -11.23 23.46 -4.51
CA GLY A 49 -10.76 24.72 -3.92
C GLY A 49 -9.75 24.62 -2.77
N GLN A 50 -9.45 23.43 -2.23
CA GLN A 50 -8.41 23.26 -1.20
C GLN A 50 -7.15 22.58 -1.75
N LYS A 51 -5.98 22.99 -1.23
CA LYS A 51 -4.69 22.38 -1.55
C LYS A 51 -4.70 20.91 -1.11
N GLU A 52 -4.48 20.00 -2.07
CA GLU A 52 -4.34 18.57 -1.82
C GLU A 52 -3.16 18.30 -0.87
N ARG A 53 -3.34 17.39 0.10
CA ARG A 53 -2.26 17.01 1.01
C ARG A 53 -1.23 16.14 0.32
N LYS A 54 0.02 16.26 0.78
CA LYS A 54 1.13 15.40 0.34
C LYS A 54 0.79 13.92 0.50
N THR A 55 0.22 13.51 1.62
CA THR A 55 -0.19 12.11 1.86
C THR A 55 -1.29 11.64 0.92
N THR A 56 -2.31 12.48 0.66
CA THR A 56 -3.38 12.17 -0.30
C THR A 56 -2.83 12.03 -1.73
N LYS A 57 -1.96 12.95 -2.15
CA LYS A 57 -1.29 12.89 -3.45
C LYS A 57 -0.43 11.64 -3.58
N ALA A 58 0.43 11.38 -2.58
CA ALA A 58 1.32 10.21 -2.54
C ALA A 58 0.53 8.90 -2.61
N TYR A 59 -0.52 8.78 -1.81
CA TYR A 59 -1.40 7.61 -1.83
C TYR A 59 -2.03 7.37 -3.21
N ARG A 60 -2.57 8.42 -3.85
CA ARG A 60 -3.19 8.28 -5.17
C ARG A 60 -2.20 7.92 -6.27
N LEU A 61 -0.95 8.39 -6.15
CA LEU A 61 0.13 8.03 -7.07
C LEU A 61 0.57 6.57 -6.88
N LEU A 62 0.70 6.10 -5.63
CA LEU A 62 0.94 4.67 -5.35
C LEU A 62 -0.20 3.79 -5.85
N LEU A 63 -1.45 4.22 -5.67
CA LEU A 63 -2.61 3.47 -6.15
C LEU A 63 -2.65 3.34 -7.69
N SER A 64 -2.02 4.28 -8.41
CA SER A 64 -1.89 4.22 -9.88
C SER A 64 -0.72 3.35 -10.36
N ASN A 65 0.15 2.90 -9.46
CA ASN A 65 1.31 2.09 -9.81
C ASN A 65 0.86 0.64 -10.11
N PRO A 66 1.40 -0.02 -11.16
CA PRO A 66 1.17 -1.46 -11.38
C PRO A 66 1.41 -2.33 -10.14
N ASP A 67 2.42 -1.98 -9.33
CA ASP A 67 2.85 -2.70 -8.12
C ASP A 67 2.24 -2.11 -6.84
N ALA A 68 1.06 -1.47 -6.96
CA ALA A 68 0.38 -0.81 -5.84
C ALA A 68 0.18 -1.75 -4.64
N LYS A 69 -0.15 -3.02 -4.90
CA LYS A 69 -0.38 -4.05 -3.86
C LYS A 69 0.89 -4.26 -3.04
N GLU A 70 2.04 -4.43 -3.68
CA GLU A 70 3.36 -4.65 -3.09
C GLU A 70 3.77 -3.43 -2.27
N HIS A 71 3.59 -2.22 -2.81
CA HIS A 71 3.85 -0.98 -2.07
C HIS A 71 2.99 -0.85 -0.81
N PHE A 72 1.71 -1.21 -0.86
CA PHE A 72 0.86 -1.15 0.32
C PHE A 72 1.15 -2.26 1.33
N LYS A 73 1.57 -3.45 0.90
CA LYS A 73 2.09 -4.49 1.81
C LYS A 73 3.33 -3.98 2.56
N TYR A 74 4.28 -3.41 1.83
CA TYR A 74 5.48 -2.81 2.41
C TYR A 74 5.15 -1.70 3.41
N LEU A 75 4.25 -0.79 3.03
CA LEU A 75 3.82 0.31 3.90
C LEU A 75 3.15 -0.20 5.19
N TYR A 76 2.41 -1.31 5.12
CA TYR A 76 1.83 -1.93 6.31
C TYR A 76 2.90 -2.54 7.22
N GLU A 77 3.92 -3.17 6.65
CA GLU A 77 4.98 -3.83 7.42
C GLU A 77 5.87 -2.82 8.15
N LYS A 78 6.37 -1.80 7.44
CA LYS A 78 7.37 -0.86 7.98
C LYS A 78 6.74 0.38 8.63
N GLY A 79 5.49 0.69 8.31
CA GLY A 79 4.86 1.95 8.66
C GLY A 79 4.39 2.04 10.11
N ASN A 80 4.16 3.28 10.55
CA ASN A 80 3.48 3.56 11.80
C ASN A 80 1.95 3.33 11.69
N THR A 81 1.18 3.55 12.76
CA THR A 81 -0.28 3.33 12.74
C THR A 81 -1.00 4.12 11.63
N PHE A 82 -0.58 5.35 11.32
CA PHE A 82 -1.16 6.14 10.22
C PHE A 82 -0.84 5.53 8.86
N SER A 83 0.42 5.16 8.64
CA SER A 83 0.89 4.48 7.43
C SER A 83 0.14 3.17 7.21
N LYS A 84 -0.05 2.36 8.26
CA LYS A 84 -0.82 1.11 8.23
C LYS A 84 -2.27 1.34 7.83
N LEU A 85 -2.92 2.42 8.29
CA LEU A 85 -4.28 2.76 7.86
C LEU A 85 -4.34 3.17 6.38
N TYR A 86 -3.37 3.94 5.87
CA TYR A 86 -3.27 4.19 4.43
C TYR A 86 -3.05 2.89 3.64
N ALA A 87 -2.17 2.00 4.13
CA ALA A 87 -1.94 0.69 3.53
C ALA A 87 -3.22 -0.15 3.47
N LEU A 88 -4.00 -0.20 4.55
CA LEU A 88 -5.28 -0.91 4.57
C LEU A 88 -6.28 -0.34 3.55
N CYS A 89 -6.35 0.99 3.37
CA CYS A 89 -7.16 1.58 2.28
C CYS A 89 -6.71 1.10 0.90
N GLY A 90 -5.40 1.03 0.67
CA GLY A 90 -4.80 0.55 -0.57
C GLY A 90 -5.11 -0.92 -0.83
N LEU A 91 -4.81 -1.77 0.14
CA LEU A 91 -5.08 -3.21 0.07
C LEU A 91 -6.56 -3.52 -0.10
N LYS A 92 -7.47 -2.75 0.51
CA LYS A 92 -8.91 -2.95 0.27
C LYS A 92 -9.29 -2.80 -1.21
N GLN A 93 -8.51 -2.06 -1.99
CA GLN A 93 -8.73 -1.83 -3.42
C GLN A 93 -7.88 -2.75 -4.31
N THR A 94 -6.72 -3.22 -3.85
CA THR A 94 -5.76 -3.98 -4.68
C THR A 94 -5.62 -5.45 -4.29
N ASP A 95 -5.90 -5.83 -3.04
CA ASP A 95 -5.79 -7.19 -2.50
C ASP A 95 -6.67 -7.35 -1.24
N GLU A 96 -7.95 -7.63 -1.47
CA GLU A 96 -8.95 -7.73 -0.41
C GLU A 96 -8.64 -8.87 0.59
N LYS A 97 -8.00 -9.95 0.14
CA LYS A 97 -7.60 -11.05 1.02
C LYS A 97 -6.57 -10.57 2.04
N MET A 98 -5.57 -9.81 1.59
CA MET A 98 -4.56 -9.24 2.49
C MET A 98 -5.14 -8.15 3.38
N PHE A 99 -6.10 -7.35 2.90
CA PHE A 99 -6.84 -6.43 3.76
C PHE A 99 -7.54 -7.16 4.92
N GLU A 100 -8.31 -8.21 4.66
CA GLU A 100 -9.02 -8.96 5.71
C GLU A 100 -8.06 -9.63 6.70
N LYS A 101 -6.89 -10.08 6.24
CA LYS A 101 -5.83 -10.63 7.11
C LYS A 101 -5.23 -9.54 8.00
N LEU A 102 -4.77 -8.44 7.40
CA LEU A 102 -3.99 -7.42 8.10
C LEU A 102 -4.85 -6.48 8.95
N SER A 103 -6.09 -6.21 8.55
CA SER A 103 -7.02 -5.39 9.35
C SER A 103 -7.26 -5.97 10.76
N LYS A 104 -7.14 -7.29 10.92
CA LYS A 104 -7.28 -7.97 12.21
C LYS A 104 -6.02 -7.88 13.08
N THR A 105 -4.85 -7.56 12.51
CA THR A 105 -3.58 -7.50 13.25
C THR A 105 -3.23 -6.11 13.75
N LEU A 106 -3.88 -5.08 13.21
CA LEU A 106 -3.69 -3.71 13.68
C LEU A 106 -4.38 -3.52 15.04
N ASP A 107 -3.66 -2.97 16.02
CA ASP A 107 -4.23 -2.63 17.32
C ASP A 107 -5.36 -1.59 17.18
N GLY A 108 -6.60 -2.08 17.30
CA GLY A 108 -7.81 -1.28 17.14
C GLY A 108 -8.08 -0.28 18.28
N ASN A 109 -7.40 -0.41 19.42
CA ASN A 109 -7.64 0.43 20.60
C ASN A 109 -6.84 1.75 20.55
N LYS A 110 -5.85 1.87 19.67
CA LYS A 110 -5.07 3.10 19.52
C LYS A 110 -5.93 4.22 18.96
N ASN A 111 -5.84 5.38 19.60
CA ASN A 111 -6.37 6.62 19.05
C ASN A 111 -5.46 7.12 17.92
N VAL A 112 -6.08 7.52 16.83
CA VAL A 112 -5.42 8.00 15.62
C VAL A 112 -5.97 9.37 15.30
N ARG A 113 -5.09 10.36 15.19
CA ARG A 113 -5.46 11.68 14.70
C ARG A 113 -5.93 11.60 13.26
N THR A 114 -7.18 11.98 13.04
CA THR A 114 -7.79 12.04 11.72
C THR A 114 -8.02 13.48 11.26
N GLN A 115 -8.22 13.67 9.96
CA GLN A 115 -8.81 14.92 9.47
C GLN A 115 -9.91 14.67 8.45
N HIS A 116 -11.03 15.35 8.66
CA HIS A 116 -12.13 15.44 7.70
C HIS A 116 -12.31 16.92 7.36
N GLY A 117 -11.85 17.31 6.17
CA GLY A 117 -11.76 18.73 5.80
C GLY A 117 -10.83 19.51 6.75
N CYS A 118 -11.35 20.57 7.37
CA CYS A 118 -10.62 21.39 8.34
C CYS A 118 -10.70 20.86 9.78
N VAL A 119 -11.56 19.86 10.05
CA VAL A 119 -11.78 19.34 11.40
C VAL A 119 -10.83 18.19 11.67
N SER A 120 -10.06 18.28 12.76
CA SER A 120 -9.24 17.18 13.27
C SER A 120 -9.93 16.55 14.47
N SER A 121 -9.91 15.22 14.55
CA SER A 121 -10.42 14.47 15.70
C SER A 121 -9.59 13.21 15.91
N ASP A 122 -9.51 12.75 17.15
CA ASP A 122 -8.91 11.46 17.47
C ASP A 122 -9.98 10.38 17.41
N VAL A 123 -9.74 9.36 16.58
CA VAL A 123 -10.68 8.26 16.34
C VAL A 123 -9.94 6.94 16.60
N ARG A 124 -10.62 5.96 17.18
CA ARG A 124 -10.02 4.64 17.39
C ARG A 124 -9.70 3.97 16.06
N ALA A 125 -8.52 3.35 15.97
CA ALA A 125 -8.10 2.63 14.77
C ALA A 125 -9.13 1.56 14.35
N GLY A 126 -9.76 0.86 15.30
CA GLY A 126 -10.81 -0.13 15.02
C GLY A 126 -12.04 0.46 14.31
N GLU A 127 -12.44 1.68 14.67
CA GLU A 127 -13.54 2.38 13.99
C GLU A 127 -13.14 2.77 12.57
N LEU A 128 -11.91 3.27 12.39
CA LEU A 128 -11.38 3.60 11.06
C LEU A 128 -11.29 2.37 10.17
N ILE A 129 -10.86 1.21 10.69
CA ILE A 129 -10.84 -0.06 9.96
C ILE A 129 -12.25 -0.44 9.49
N ASN A 130 -13.27 -0.27 10.34
CA ASN A 130 -14.67 -0.50 9.95
C ASN A 130 -15.12 0.45 8.84
N HIS A 131 -14.73 1.73 8.89
CA HIS A 131 -15.00 2.70 7.83
C HIS A 131 -14.30 2.34 6.51
N ILE A 132 -13.06 1.84 6.57
CA ILE A 132 -12.33 1.34 5.40
C ILE A 132 -13.06 0.13 4.80
N LYS A 133 -13.50 -0.83 5.63
CA LYS A 133 -14.25 -2.01 5.20
C LYS A 133 -15.55 -1.63 4.48
N LYS A 134 -16.26 -0.60 4.98
CA LYS A 134 -17.47 -0.03 4.36
C LYS A 134 -17.20 0.82 3.10
N GLY A 135 -15.93 1.06 2.76
CA GLY A 135 -15.54 1.80 1.56
C GLY A 135 -15.56 3.33 1.70
N TYR A 136 -15.72 3.90 2.90
CA TYR A 136 -15.78 5.36 3.10
C TYR A 136 -14.49 6.10 2.72
N TYR A 137 -13.37 5.37 2.67
CA TYR A 137 -12.07 5.92 2.32
C TYR A 137 -11.60 5.55 0.91
N LYS A 138 -12.47 4.97 0.08
CA LYS A 138 -12.12 4.64 -1.32
C LYS A 138 -11.65 5.90 -2.06
N GLN A 139 -10.51 5.81 -2.73
CA GLN A 139 -9.96 6.89 -3.56
C GLN A 139 -9.80 6.43 -4.99
N ASN A 140 -9.88 7.38 -5.92
CA ASN A 140 -9.52 7.11 -7.31
C ASN A 140 -8.01 7.27 -7.51
N ALA A 141 -7.44 6.36 -8.30
CA ALA A 141 -6.09 6.47 -8.82
C ALA A 141 -5.92 7.81 -9.56
N ARG A 142 -4.79 8.49 -9.40
CA ARG A 142 -4.51 9.72 -10.15
C ARG A 142 -3.86 9.33 -11.49
N VAL A 143 -4.52 9.65 -12.59
CA VAL A 143 -3.92 9.54 -13.92
C VAL A 143 -2.88 10.66 -14.06
N LYS A 144 -1.62 10.31 -14.33
CA LYS A 144 -0.63 11.30 -14.77
C LYS A 144 -1.03 11.69 -16.20
N ASN A 145 -1.56 12.89 -16.40
CA ASN A 145 -1.57 13.47 -17.73
C ASN A 145 -0.11 13.71 -18.11
N LYS A 146 0.37 12.98 -19.12
CA LYS A 146 1.69 13.20 -19.74
C LYS A 146 1.70 14.54 -20.45
#